data_AF-A0A9D0RD58-F1
#
_entry.id   AF-A0A9D0RD58-F1
#
_cell.length_a   1.000
_cell.length_b   1.000
_cell.length_c   1.000
_cell.angle_alpha   90.00
_cell.angle_beta   90.00
_cell.angle_gamma   90.00
#
_symmetry.space_group_name_H-M   'P 1'
#
loop_
_entity.id
_entity.type
_entity.pdbx_description
1 polymer ?
#
loop_
_entity_poly.entity_id
_entity_poly.type
_entity_poly.pdbx_seq_one_letter_code
_entity_poly.pdbx_strand_id
1 'polypeptide(L)'
;MKRMMILSGLVLAFSSATSFAVPVINYSDFSDTSGLTLNGDAAQVGNVLRVTPAIDGKAGSAFSTNTVSLSAGTSFSTYFQFQFTDPDIDVCDSTGDCGADGLVFVVQTQSNNVGGGGGDIGYQGIANSLGIEFDTWENGSVDDFSSNHIGIDLNGDIDSVVLAEVTEADMNDGDIWNAWVDYNSVTQLLEARLTRSATRPLNALVSYSVDLASVLGSTDAFVGFTSATGASHANHDVLSWQLENKFAPIGSTVPEPASIALLGAGLALLGGQRRRQNPKKR
;
A
#
# COMPACT_ATOMS: atom_id res chain seq x y z
N MET A 1 -11.51 8.74 -72.05
CA MET A 1 -12.12 8.69 -70.70
C MET A 1 -11.27 7.75 -69.83
N LYS A 2 -10.35 8.30 -69.02
CA LYS A 2 -9.54 7.51 -68.07
C LYS A 2 -10.20 7.59 -66.70
N ARG A 3 -10.69 6.46 -66.18
CA ARG A 3 -11.30 6.38 -64.84
C ARG A 3 -10.19 6.36 -63.79
N MET A 4 -10.20 7.35 -62.92
CA MET A 4 -9.33 7.49 -61.77
C MET A 4 -9.91 6.65 -60.62
N MET A 5 -9.21 5.60 -60.19
CA MET A 5 -9.54 4.85 -58.98
C MET A 5 -8.97 5.60 -57.77
N ILE A 6 -9.86 6.04 -56.86
CA ILE A 6 -9.49 6.60 -55.57
C ILE A 6 -9.39 5.43 -54.58
N LEU A 7 -8.18 5.16 -54.08
CA LEU A 7 -7.94 4.19 -53.01
C LEU A 7 -8.21 4.88 -51.67
N SER A 8 -9.34 4.57 -51.04
CA SER A 8 -9.62 4.99 -49.66
C SER A 8 -8.86 4.07 -48.70
N GLY A 9 -7.81 4.59 -48.07
CA GLY A 9 -7.08 3.89 -47.02
C GLY A 9 -7.89 3.86 -45.72
N LEU A 10 -8.26 2.67 -45.27
CA LEU A 10 -8.83 2.43 -43.96
C LEU A 10 -7.73 2.56 -42.90
N VAL A 11 -7.79 3.60 -42.07
CA VAL A 11 -6.93 3.70 -40.88
C VAL A 11 -7.61 2.88 -39.79
N LEU A 12 -7.05 1.70 -39.45
CA LEU A 12 -7.44 0.99 -38.23
C LEU A 12 -6.86 1.74 -37.04
N ALA A 13 -7.73 2.41 -36.29
CA ALA A 13 -7.40 2.84 -34.94
C ALA A 13 -7.35 1.59 -34.04
N PHE A 14 -6.15 1.18 -33.64
CA PHE A 14 -6.01 0.25 -32.53
C PHE A 14 -6.33 1.03 -31.25
N SER A 15 -7.52 0.85 -30.71
CA SER A 15 -7.81 1.18 -29.32
C SER A 15 -7.05 0.17 -28.45
N SER A 16 -5.95 0.60 -27.85
CA SER A 16 -5.30 -0.16 -26.78
C SER A 16 -6.30 -0.22 -25.63
N ALA A 17 -6.99 -1.36 -25.46
CA ALA A 17 -7.73 -1.60 -24.24
C ALA A 17 -6.70 -1.66 -23.11
N THR A 18 -6.78 -0.73 -22.16
CA THR A 18 -6.06 -0.84 -20.90
C THR A 18 -6.58 -2.09 -20.20
N SER A 19 -5.78 -3.15 -20.17
CA SER A 19 -6.05 -4.29 -19.31
C SER A 19 -5.87 -3.79 -17.89
N PHE A 20 -6.96 -3.58 -17.16
CA PHE A 20 -6.89 -3.52 -15.70
C PHE A 20 -6.33 -4.88 -15.26
N ALA A 21 -5.15 -4.88 -14.64
CA ALA A 21 -4.67 -6.10 -14.00
C ALA A 21 -5.62 -6.40 -12.84
N VAL A 22 -5.92 -7.68 -12.67
CA VAL A 22 -6.67 -8.12 -11.49
C VAL A 22 -5.68 -8.14 -10.33
N PRO A 23 -5.95 -7.42 -9.24
CA PRO A 23 -5.09 -7.46 -8.06
C PRO A 23 -4.94 -8.89 -7.53
N VAL A 24 -3.75 -9.21 -7.02
CA VAL A 24 -3.44 -10.54 -6.47
C VAL A 24 -4.06 -10.75 -5.08
N ILE A 25 -4.33 -9.65 -4.37
CA ILE A 25 -5.14 -9.62 -3.15
C ILE A 25 -6.28 -8.62 -3.36
N ASN A 26 -7.52 -8.99 -3.07
CA ASN A 26 -8.67 -8.12 -3.28
C ASN A 26 -9.81 -8.41 -2.27
N TYR A 27 -9.81 -7.68 -1.18
CA TYR A 27 -10.84 -7.67 -0.15
C TYR A 27 -11.54 -6.31 -0.19
N SER A 28 -12.75 -6.24 -0.77
CA SER A 28 -13.60 -5.05 -0.66
C SER A 28 -14.12 -4.86 0.76
N ASP A 29 -14.27 -5.97 1.47
CA ASP A 29 -14.44 -6.10 2.91
C ASP A 29 -13.89 -7.48 3.33
N PHE A 30 -14.01 -7.82 4.61
CA PHE A 30 -13.60 -9.11 5.16
C PHE A 30 -14.80 -9.96 5.58
N SER A 31 -15.90 -9.92 4.81
CA SER A 31 -17.02 -10.86 4.98
C SER A 31 -16.63 -12.32 4.68
N ASP A 32 -15.54 -12.52 3.93
CA ASP A 32 -14.86 -13.80 3.70
C ASP A 32 -13.35 -13.65 3.96
N THR A 33 -12.83 -14.44 4.88
CA THR A 33 -11.41 -14.47 5.26
C THR A 33 -10.70 -15.77 4.85
N SER A 34 -11.33 -16.61 4.01
CA SER A 34 -10.78 -17.92 3.62
C SER A 34 -9.44 -17.87 2.87
N GLY A 35 -9.10 -16.72 2.29
CA GLY A 35 -7.80 -16.45 1.69
C GLY A 35 -6.71 -16.03 2.67
N LEU A 36 -7.00 -16.01 3.98
CA LEU A 36 -6.08 -15.60 5.05
C LEU A 36 -5.85 -16.72 6.06
N THR A 37 -4.62 -16.78 6.57
CA THR A 37 -4.23 -17.51 7.77
C THR A 37 -4.29 -16.52 8.93
N LEU A 38 -5.27 -16.69 9.82
CA LEU A 38 -5.41 -15.88 11.03
C LEU A 38 -4.68 -16.57 12.18
N ASN A 39 -3.81 -15.85 12.87
CA ASN A 39 -3.00 -16.33 13.99
C ASN A 39 -3.20 -15.46 15.23
N GLY A 40 -2.95 -16.04 16.40
CA GLY A 40 -3.09 -15.34 17.68
C GLY A 40 -4.54 -14.90 17.92
N ASP A 41 -4.73 -13.65 18.30
CA ASP A 41 -6.04 -13.04 18.57
C ASP A 41 -6.75 -12.51 17.31
N ALA A 42 -6.16 -12.63 16.12
CA ALA A 42 -6.77 -12.14 14.88
C ALA A 42 -8.05 -12.92 14.52
N ALA A 43 -9.11 -12.20 14.16
CA ALA A 43 -10.42 -12.77 13.87
C ALA A 43 -11.21 -11.95 12.85
N GLN A 44 -12.14 -12.60 12.16
CA GLN A 44 -13.19 -11.91 11.43
C GLN A 44 -14.26 -11.41 12.41
N VAL A 45 -14.56 -10.12 12.40
CA VAL A 45 -15.62 -9.51 13.21
C VAL A 45 -16.61 -8.82 12.29
N GLY A 46 -17.73 -9.49 11.99
CA GLY A 46 -18.64 -9.02 10.95
C GLY A 46 -17.95 -8.99 9.57
N ASN A 47 -17.74 -7.79 9.03
CA ASN A 47 -17.11 -7.57 7.73
C ASN A 47 -15.70 -6.95 7.83
N VAL A 48 -15.11 -6.88 9.03
CA VAL A 48 -13.74 -6.38 9.21
C VAL A 48 -12.80 -7.50 9.63
N LEU A 49 -11.54 -7.34 9.27
CA LEU A 49 -10.45 -8.14 9.82
C LEU A 49 -9.95 -7.43 11.07
N ARG A 50 -10.25 -8.00 12.24
CA ARG A 50 -9.71 -7.52 13.51
C ARG A 50 -8.41 -8.22 13.80
N VAL A 51 -7.30 -7.49 13.83
CA VAL A 51 -5.97 -8.08 14.10
C VAL A 51 -5.77 -8.26 15.61
N THR A 52 -6.20 -7.29 16.41
CA THR A 52 -6.32 -7.41 17.87
C THR A 52 -7.58 -6.70 18.36
N PRO A 53 -8.26 -7.21 19.40
CA PRO A 53 -9.35 -6.50 20.06
C PRO A 53 -8.84 -5.49 21.09
N ALA A 54 -9.70 -4.53 21.44
CA ALA A 54 -9.55 -3.58 22.55
C ALA A 54 -9.55 -4.30 23.91
N ILE A 55 -8.48 -5.04 24.17
CA ILE A 55 -8.19 -5.82 25.38
C ILE A 55 -6.67 -5.79 25.56
N ASP A 56 -6.20 -5.60 26.79
CA ASP A 56 -4.77 -5.64 27.11
C ASP A 56 -4.09 -6.97 26.73
N GLY A 57 -2.81 -6.87 26.36
CA GLY A 57 -1.92 -8.02 26.17
C GLY A 57 -2.36 -8.99 25.08
N LYS A 58 -2.85 -8.48 23.95
CA LYS A 58 -3.23 -9.25 22.76
C LYS A 58 -2.17 -9.15 21.69
N ALA A 59 -2.10 -10.18 20.87
CA ALA A 59 -1.24 -10.17 19.69
C ALA A 59 -1.84 -11.06 18.62
N GLY A 60 -1.89 -10.54 17.40
CA GLY A 60 -2.51 -11.25 16.28
C GLY A 60 -1.83 -10.94 14.97
N SER A 61 -2.04 -11.85 14.01
CA SER A 61 -1.62 -11.62 12.64
C SER A 61 -2.54 -12.29 11.64
N ALA A 62 -2.59 -11.74 10.43
CA ALA A 62 -3.37 -12.28 9.33
C ALA A 62 -2.57 -12.20 8.05
N PHE A 63 -2.20 -13.35 7.49
CA PHE A 63 -1.37 -13.44 6.29
C PHE A 63 -2.08 -14.15 5.16
N SER A 64 -1.79 -13.80 3.92
CA SER A 64 -2.30 -14.53 2.75
C SER A 64 -2.01 -16.04 2.86
N THR A 65 -2.94 -16.89 2.44
CA THR A 65 -2.72 -18.36 2.42
C THR A 65 -1.80 -18.78 1.29
N ASN A 66 -1.77 -18.01 0.21
CA ASN A 66 -0.85 -18.19 -0.90
C ASN A 66 0.20 -17.08 -0.89
N THR A 67 1.42 -17.43 -1.29
CA THR A 67 2.47 -16.45 -1.51
C THR A 67 2.12 -15.57 -2.71
N VAL A 68 2.35 -14.28 -2.57
CA VAL A 68 2.41 -13.36 -3.70
C VAL A 68 3.82 -13.46 -4.29
N SER A 69 3.90 -13.81 -5.57
CA SER A 69 5.18 -13.77 -6.26
C SER A 69 5.54 -12.34 -6.59
N LEU A 70 6.72 -11.96 -6.14
CA LEU A 70 7.40 -10.70 -6.38
C LEU A 70 8.48 -10.88 -7.48
N SER A 71 8.48 -11.91 -8.33
CA SER A 71 9.65 -12.19 -9.21
C SER A 71 10.07 -11.02 -10.15
N ALA A 72 11.39 -10.79 -10.27
CA ALA A 72 12.15 -9.88 -11.16
C ALA A 72 11.45 -8.55 -11.51
N GLY A 73 11.67 -7.49 -10.74
CA GLY A 73 10.66 -6.45 -10.73
C GLY A 73 9.71 -6.65 -9.54
N THR A 74 10.28 -6.97 -8.35
CA THR A 74 9.65 -7.21 -7.03
C THR A 74 8.85 -6.05 -6.47
N SER A 75 8.48 -5.13 -7.35
CA SER A 75 7.61 -4.04 -7.06
C SER A 75 6.24 -4.53 -6.66
N PHE A 76 5.62 -3.82 -5.74
CA PHE A 76 4.20 -3.97 -5.45
C PHE A 76 3.61 -2.60 -5.19
N SER A 77 2.30 -2.52 -5.36
CA SER A 77 1.50 -1.39 -4.92
C SER A 77 0.33 -1.96 -4.14
N THR A 78 0.20 -1.58 -2.88
CA THR A 78 -0.88 -2.00 -2.01
C THR A 78 -1.63 -0.79 -1.47
N TYR A 79 -2.92 -0.98 -1.26
CA TYR A 79 -3.82 0.00 -0.69
C TYR A 79 -4.72 -0.70 0.31
N PHE A 80 -4.89 -0.13 1.49
CA PHE A 80 -5.83 -0.64 2.47
C PHE A 80 -6.42 0.50 3.29
N GLN A 81 -7.58 0.21 3.85
CA GLN A 81 -8.22 1.05 4.84
C GLN A 81 -8.15 0.37 6.20
N PHE A 82 -7.81 1.13 7.23
CA PHE A 82 -7.82 0.66 8.60
C PHE A 82 -8.46 1.70 9.51
N GLN A 83 -8.81 1.27 10.72
CA GLN A 83 -9.45 2.10 11.73
C GLN A 83 -9.10 1.54 13.11
N PHE A 84 -8.74 2.43 14.04
CA PHE A 84 -8.57 2.08 15.44
C PHE A 84 -9.77 2.58 16.24
N THR A 85 -10.43 1.70 17.00
CA THR A 85 -11.66 2.03 17.75
C THR A 85 -11.60 1.52 19.18
N ASP A 86 -12.42 2.12 20.06
CA ASP A 86 -12.46 1.80 21.48
C ASP A 86 -11.05 1.86 22.14
N PRO A 87 -10.27 2.95 21.97
CA PRO A 87 -9.00 3.08 22.66
C PRO A 87 -9.21 3.14 24.18
N ASP A 88 -8.27 2.63 24.95
CA ASP A 88 -8.26 2.81 26.41
C ASP A 88 -8.00 4.29 26.73
N ILE A 89 -9.05 4.98 27.16
CA ILE A 89 -9.00 6.41 27.51
C ILE A 89 -8.46 6.68 28.93
N ASP A 90 -8.28 5.64 29.74
CA ASP A 90 -7.78 5.73 31.11
C ASP A 90 -6.26 5.54 31.19
N VAL A 91 -5.64 4.96 30.14
CA VAL A 91 -4.19 4.72 30.04
C VAL A 91 -3.61 5.37 28.78
N CYS A 92 -2.92 6.49 29.00
CA CYS A 92 -2.29 7.31 27.98
C CYS A 92 -0.76 7.30 28.16
N ASP A 93 -0.02 7.56 27.09
CA ASP A 93 1.44 7.55 27.11
C ASP A 93 2.04 8.88 27.63
N SER A 94 3.33 9.10 27.40
CA SER A 94 4.04 10.27 27.92
C SER A 94 3.72 11.57 27.18
N THR A 95 3.17 11.51 25.97
CA THR A 95 2.73 12.67 25.19
C THR A 95 1.29 13.07 25.55
N GLY A 96 0.54 12.14 26.13
CA GLY A 96 -0.84 12.31 26.59
C GLY A 96 -1.89 11.76 25.64
N ASP A 97 -1.47 11.10 24.56
CA ASP A 97 -2.34 10.36 23.66
C ASP A 97 -2.68 8.98 24.26
N CYS A 98 -3.87 8.47 23.96
CA CYS A 98 -4.41 7.27 24.59
C CYS A 98 -4.79 6.21 23.54
N GLY A 99 -4.75 4.95 23.93
CA GLY A 99 -4.85 3.80 23.02
C GLY A 99 -3.47 3.28 22.60
N ALA A 100 -3.37 1.99 22.27
CA ALA A 100 -2.12 1.32 21.93
C ALA A 100 -2.36 -0.02 21.21
N ASP A 101 -1.37 -0.66 20.61
CA ASP A 101 -0.03 -0.10 20.31
C ASP A 101 0.10 0.23 18.81
N GLY A 102 -0.66 -0.42 17.94
CA GLY A 102 -0.69 -0.08 16.52
C GLY A 102 -0.94 -1.25 15.58
N LEU A 103 -0.67 -1.03 14.30
CA LEU A 103 -0.83 -2.01 13.21
C LEU A 103 0.42 -1.99 12.32
N VAL A 104 0.84 -3.14 11.81
CA VAL A 104 1.93 -3.21 10.81
C VAL A 104 1.42 -3.91 9.56
N PHE A 105 1.62 -3.32 8.38
CA PHE A 105 1.53 -4.06 7.12
C PHE A 105 2.85 -4.80 6.89
N VAL A 106 2.78 -6.11 6.70
CA VAL A 106 3.96 -6.98 6.70
C VAL A 106 4.10 -7.76 5.39
N VAL A 107 5.32 -7.79 4.86
CA VAL A 107 5.76 -8.69 3.79
C VAL A 107 6.81 -9.63 4.37
N GLN A 108 6.59 -10.94 4.35
CA GLN A 108 7.49 -11.90 4.98
C GLN A 108 7.49 -13.29 4.31
N THR A 109 8.34 -14.20 4.78
CA THR A 109 8.50 -15.54 4.20
C THR A 109 7.70 -16.65 4.90
N GLN A 110 7.04 -16.33 6.02
CA GLN A 110 6.18 -17.26 6.78
C GLN A 110 4.77 -16.66 6.91
N SER A 111 3.74 -17.47 7.16
CA SER A 111 2.35 -16.99 7.24
C SER A 111 1.68 -17.25 8.59
N ASN A 112 2.40 -17.87 9.52
CA ASN A 112 1.84 -18.43 10.75
C ASN A 112 2.51 -17.90 12.02
N ASN A 113 3.17 -16.74 11.93
CA ASN A 113 3.92 -16.15 13.03
C ASN A 113 3.19 -14.93 13.59
N VAL A 114 3.29 -14.76 14.90
CA VAL A 114 2.95 -13.54 15.64
C VAL A 114 4.24 -13.13 16.34
N GLY A 115 4.69 -11.89 16.10
CA GLY A 115 5.89 -11.33 16.72
C GLY A 115 5.68 -10.94 18.18
N GLY A 116 6.49 -10.02 18.68
CA GLY A 116 6.39 -9.49 20.04
C GLY A 116 5.05 -8.77 20.33
N GLY A 117 4.69 -8.63 21.61
CA GLY A 117 3.46 -7.97 22.05
C GLY A 117 3.69 -6.53 22.55
N GLY A 118 2.63 -5.77 22.82
CA GLY A 118 2.75 -4.35 23.16
C GLY A 118 3.41 -3.54 22.05
N GLY A 119 4.32 -2.63 22.40
CA GLY A 119 5.13 -1.82 21.47
C GLY A 119 5.99 -2.57 20.45
N ASP A 120 6.00 -3.90 20.48
CA ASP A 120 6.57 -4.71 19.40
C ASP A 120 5.58 -4.92 18.22
N ILE A 121 4.33 -4.48 18.37
CA ILE A 121 3.21 -4.42 17.39
C ILE A 121 2.98 -5.73 16.61
N GLY A 122 3.23 -6.87 17.25
CA GLY A 122 3.11 -8.18 16.62
C GLY A 122 4.15 -8.44 15.53
N TYR A 123 5.15 -7.57 15.37
CA TYR A 123 6.15 -7.60 14.29
C TYR A 123 7.55 -7.97 14.77
N GLN A 124 7.98 -7.49 15.95
CA GLN A 124 9.32 -7.79 16.48
C GLN A 124 9.61 -9.30 16.46
N GLY A 125 10.76 -9.68 15.91
CA GLY A 125 11.21 -11.06 15.78
C GLY A 125 10.71 -11.81 14.54
N ILE A 126 9.84 -11.22 13.70
CA ILE A 126 9.49 -11.79 12.39
C ILE A 126 10.65 -11.55 11.42
N ALA A 127 11.67 -12.41 11.45
CA ALA A 127 12.86 -12.26 10.62
C ALA A 127 12.58 -12.37 9.10
N ASN A 128 13.47 -11.81 8.28
CA ASN A 128 13.38 -11.75 6.81
C ASN A 128 12.04 -11.16 6.34
N SER A 129 11.77 -9.93 6.80
CA SER A 129 10.51 -9.24 6.59
C SER A 129 10.71 -7.75 6.33
N LEU A 130 9.65 -7.14 5.81
CA LEU A 130 9.43 -5.70 5.78
C LEU A 130 8.15 -5.42 6.58
N GLY A 131 8.20 -4.41 7.44
CA GLY A 131 7.07 -3.82 8.15
C GLY A 131 6.87 -2.37 7.71
N ILE A 132 5.61 -1.97 7.59
CA ILE A 132 5.20 -0.57 7.58
C ILE A 132 4.29 -0.40 8.80
N GLU A 133 4.84 0.11 9.88
CA GLU A 133 4.10 0.34 11.12
C GLU A 133 3.26 1.62 11.07
N PHE A 134 2.14 1.56 11.79
CA PHE A 134 1.23 2.65 12.12
C PHE A 134 1.11 2.59 13.63
N ASP A 135 2.02 3.26 14.30
CA ASP A 135 2.22 3.21 15.74
C ASP A 135 1.45 4.34 16.42
N THR A 136 0.80 4.00 17.53
CA THR A 136 -0.01 4.93 18.33
C THR A 136 0.41 5.00 19.79
N TRP A 137 1.63 4.57 20.13
CA TRP A 137 2.11 4.60 21.50
C TRP A 137 3.58 4.99 21.58
N GLU A 138 3.94 5.92 22.46
CA GLU A 138 5.34 6.30 22.65
C GLU A 138 6.13 5.32 23.54
N ASN A 139 7.12 4.65 22.96
CA ASN A 139 8.08 3.71 23.53
C ASN A 139 9.50 4.30 23.65
N GLY A 140 9.66 5.63 23.62
CA GLY A 140 10.93 6.30 23.86
C GLY A 140 11.68 6.63 22.59
N SER A 141 13.00 6.38 22.62
CA SER A 141 13.88 6.72 21.51
C SER A 141 13.70 5.85 20.27
N VAL A 142 13.04 4.69 20.40
CA VAL A 142 12.70 3.82 19.25
C VAL A 142 11.74 4.56 18.31
N ASP A 143 10.85 5.39 18.88
CA ASP A 143 9.76 6.03 18.15
C ASP A 143 10.04 7.52 17.88
N ASP A 144 11.29 7.96 18.08
CA ASP A 144 11.69 9.37 18.13
C ASP A 144 10.79 10.21 19.07
N PHE A 145 10.34 9.60 20.18
CA PHE A 145 9.41 10.19 21.16
C PHE A 145 8.06 10.63 20.56
N SER A 146 7.59 9.94 19.51
CA SER A 146 6.31 10.20 18.84
C SER A 146 5.27 9.13 19.16
N SER A 147 4.15 9.54 19.74
CA SER A 147 2.97 8.71 20.05
C SER A 147 2.08 8.39 18.84
N ASN A 148 2.35 8.96 17.67
CA ASN A 148 1.51 8.79 16.50
C ASN A 148 2.35 8.92 15.23
N HIS A 149 2.88 7.80 14.73
CA HIS A 149 3.82 7.83 13.62
C HIS A 149 3.66 6.66 12.65
N ILE A 150 4.27 6.83 11.48
CA ILE A 150 4.43 5.78 10.48
C ILE A 150 5.92 5.48 10.30
N GLY A 151 6.25 4.20 10.21
CA GLY A 151 7.63 3.71 10.14
C GLY A 151 7.89 2.74 9.00
N ILE A 152 9.16 2.45 8.78
CA ILE A 152 9.63 1.40 7.86
C ILE A 152 10.59 0.52 8.63
N ASP A 153 10.22 -0.74 8.77
CA ASP A 153 10.88 -1.66 9.68
C ASP A 153 11.44 -2.83 8.88
N LEU A 154 12.65 -3.27 9.20
CA LEU A 154 13.32 -4.31 8.42
C LEU A 154 13.71 -5.50 9.30
N ASN A 155 13.52 -6.70 8.76
CA ASN A 155 14.01 -7.94 9.34
C ASN A 155 13.45 -8.24 10.75
N GLY A 156 12.21 -7.84 11.02
CA GLY A 156 11.56 -8.04 12.31
C GLY A 156 12.20 -7.25 13.44
N ASP A 157 12.81 -6.10 13.13
CA ASP A 157 13.26 -5.11 14.10
C ASP A 157 12.31 -3.92 14.03
N ILE A 158 11.62 -3.61 15.13
CA ILE A 158 10.65 -2.53 15.26
C ILE A 158 11.33 -1.15 15.34
N ASP A 159 12.66 -1.11 15.52
CA ASP A 159 13.43 0.14 15.38
C ASP A 159 13.48 0.57 13.91
N SER A 160 12.56 1.46 13.56
CA SER A 160 12.30 2.00 12.23
C SER A 160 13.57 2.56 11.55
N VAL A 161 13.87 2.13 10.33
CA VAL A 161 14.99 2.72 9.55
C VAL A 161 14.67 4.12 9.05
N VAL A 162 13.38 4.47 8.99
CA VAL A 162 12.87 5.82 8.80
C VAL A 162 11.45 5.89 9.35
N LEU A 163 11.17 6.94 10.11
CA LEU A 163 9.85 7.22 10.64
C LEU A 163 9.44 8.67 10.35
N ALA A 164 8.13 8.94 10.43
CA ALA A 164 7.58 10.28 10.39
C ALA A 164 6.32 10.38 11.26
N GLU A 165 6.23 11.45 12.04
CA GLU A 165 5.04 11.81 12.81
C GLU A 165 3.83 12.01 11.88
N VAL A 166 2.69 11.43 12.25
CA VAL A 166 1.41 11.61 11.58
C VAL A 166 0.72 12.84 12.18
N THR A 167 0.79 13.96 11.45
CA THR A 167 0.29 15.26 11.94
C THR A 167 -1.14 15.59 11.49
N GLU A 168 -1.77 14.72 10.68
CA GLU A 168 -3.13 14.95 10.17
C GLU A 168 -4.17 14.85 11.29
N ALA A 169 -4.04 13.83 12.14
CA ALA A 169 -4.83 13.55 13.35
C ALA A 169 -4.18 12.38 14.12
N ASP A 170 -4.60 12.17 15.37
CA ASP A 170 -4.31 10.96 16.14
C ASP A 170 -4.97 9.74 15.45
N MET A 171 -4.23 8.65 15.20
CA MET A 171 -4.79 7.45 14.57
C MET A 171 -5.78 6.69 15.48
N ASN A 172 -5.77 6.93 16.79
CA ASN A 172 -6.79 6.41 17.73
C ASN A 172 -8.10 7.23 17.73
N ASP A 173 -8.30 8.13 16.75
CA ASP A 173 -9.48 9.00 16.66
C ASP A 173 -10.80 8.30 16.29
N GLY A 174 -10.78 7.01 15.96
CA GLY A 174 -11.97 6.29 15.50
C GLY A 174 -12.36 6.59 14.06
N ASP A 175 -11.55 7.33 13.29
CA ASP A 175 -11.81 7.61 11.89
C ASP A 175 -11.10 6.61 10.96
N ILE A 176 -11.53 6.57 9.71
CA ILE A 176 -10.96 5.67 8.70
C ILE A 176 -9.70 6.30 8.10
N TRP A 177 -8.61 5.55 8.16
CA TRP A 177 -7.33 5.88 7.57
C TRP A 177 -7.09 5.11 6.27
N ASN A 178 -6.51 5.78 5.29
CA ASN A 178 -6.23 5.24 3.97
C ASN A 178 -4.70 5.18 3.79
N ALA A 179 -4.17 3.98 3.61
CA ALA A 179 -2.74 3.76 3.47
C ALA A 179 -2.38 3.23 2.08
N TRP A 180 -1.29 3.76 1.51
CA TRP A 180 -0.69 3.23 0.28
C TRP A 180 0.77 2.92 0.54
N VAL A 181 1.20 1.73 0.11
CA VAL A 181 2.61 1.33 0.14
C VAL A 181 3.01 0.91 -1.27
N ASP A 182 4.02 1.58 -1.79
CA ASP A 182 4.52 1.38 -3.14
C ASP A 182 6.01 1.06 -3.08
N TYR A 183 6.38 -0.11 -3.58
CA TYR A 183 7.77 -0.48 -3.76
C TYR A 183 8.08 -0.57 -5.24
N ASN A 184 9.11 0.15 -5.68
CA ASN A 184 9.65 0.04 -7.03
C ASN A 184 11.02 -0.62 -6.98
N SER A 185 11.08 -1.89 -7.32
CA SER A 185 12.32 -2.69 -7.36
C SER A 185 13.36 -2.22 -8.38
N VAL A 186 12.97 -1.48 -9.43
CA VAL A 186 13.93 -0.92 -10.41
C VAL A 186 14.72 0.23 -9.79
N THR A 187 14.03 1.09 -9.03
CA THR A 187 14.66 2.20 -8.30
C THR A 187 15.02 1.86 -6.86
N GLN A 188 14.64 0.65 -6.41
CA GLN A 188 14.68 0.19 -5.03
C GLN A 188 13.98 1.13 -4.03
N LEU A 189 13.02 1.93 -4.49
CA LEU A 189 12.37 2.93 -3.66
C LEU A 189 11.08 2.36 -3.07
N LEU A 190 11.01 2.32 -1.75
CA LEU A 190 9.82 2.06 -0.96
C LEU A 190 9.23 3.39 -0.49
N GLU A 191 7.93 3.57 -0.62
CA GLU A 191 7.21 4.75 -0.17
C GLU A 191 5.93 4.34 0.55
N ALA A 192 5.63 4.97 1.68
CA ALA A 192 4.34 4.84 2.35
C ALA A 192 3.64 6.20 2.49
N ARG A 193 2.32 6.18 2.31
CA ARG A 193 1.43 7.34 2.36
C ARG A 193 0.26 7.01 3.26
N LEU A 194 -0.20 8.01 4.00
CA LEU A 194 -1.33 7.89 4.91
C LEU A 194 -2.16 9.18 4.87
N THR A 195 -3.49 9.06 4.90
CA THR A 195 -4.41 10.19 5.10
C THR A 195 -5.81 9.70 5.44
N ARG A 196 -6.64 10.56 6.05
CA ARG A 196 -8.08 10.32 6.19
C ARG A 196 -8.87 10.68 4.94
N SER A 197 -8.25 11.37 3.98
CA SER A 197 -8.85 11.73 2.71
C SER A 197 -8.99 10.51 1.79
N ALA A 198 -10.10 10.45 1.05
CA ALA A 198 -10.27 9.48 -0.05
C ALA A 198 -9.32 9.74 -1.24
N THR A 199 -8.55 10.84 -1.23
CA THR A 199 -7.60 11.19 -2.29
C THR A 199 -6.19 10.82 -1.86
N ARG A 200 -5.52 9.97 -2.65
CA ARG A 200 -4.12 9.58 -2.42
C ARG A 200 -3.20 10.81 -2.37
N PRO A 201 -2.41 10.99 -1.30
CA PRO A 201 -1.41 12.05 -1.22
C PRO A 201 -0.37 11.96 -2.35
N LEU A 202 0.07 13.11 -2.86
CA LEU A 202 1.12 13.15 -3.88
C LEU A 202 2.47 12.71 -3.28
N ASN A 203 2.82 13.27 -2.13
CA ASN A 203 4.07 13.01 -1.43
C ASN A 203 3.91 11.82 -0.48
N ALA A 204 4.93 10.98 -0.37
CA ALA A 204 5.04 9.99 0.68
C ALA A 204 5.33 10.65 2.03
N LEU A 205 4.86 10.06 3.13
CA LEU A 205 5.25 10.46 4.48
C LEU A 205 6.64 9.92 4.80
N VAL A 206 6.86 8.64 4.49
CA VAL A 206 8.15 7.97 4.62
C VAL A 206 8.58 7.36 3.30
N SER A 207 9.89 7.35 3.06
CA SER A 207 10.48 6.70 1.89
C SER A 207 11.87 6.18 2.21
N TYR A 208 12.22 5.01 1.69
CA TYR A 208 13.50 4.37 1.94
C TYR A 208 14.00 3.59 0.72
N SER A 209 15.30 3.65 0.45
CA SER A 209 15.93 2.87 -0.61
C SER A 209 16.40 1.53 -0.08
N VAL A 210 15.77 0.44 -0.53
CA VAL A 210 16.02 -0.92 -0.03
C VAL A 210 15.96 -1.98 -1.13
N ASP A 211 16.91 -2.92 -1.09
CA ASP A 211 16.83 -4.17 -1.84
C ASP A 211 15.98 -5.18 -1.06
N LEU A 212 14.66 -5.17 -1.32
CA LEU A 212 13.71 -5.99 -0.59
C LEU A 212 13.92 -7.49 -0.84
N ALA A 213 14.42 -7.87 -2.02
CA ALA A 213 14.73 -9.28 -2.29
C ALA A 213 15.86 -9.77 -1.38
N SER A 214 16.85 -8.92 -1.11
CA SER A 214 17.92 -9.23 -0.16
C SER A 214 17.42 -9.31 1.28
N VAL A 215 16.48 -8.45 1.68
CA VAL A 215 15.89 -8.47 3.03
C VAL A 215 15.07 -9.75 3.24
N LEU A 216 14.24 -10.13 2.26
CA LEU A 216 13.37 -11.31 2.37
C LEU A 216 14.13 -12.63 2.16
N GLY A 217 15.24 -12.62 1.42
CA GLY A 217 15.93 -13.84 0.98
C GLY A 217 15.10 -14.73 0.04
N SER A 218 13.98 -14.21 -0.48
CA SER A 218 12.99 -14.91 -1.31
C SER A 218 12.33 -13.92 -2.28
N THR A 219 11.81 -14.44 -3.39
CA THR A 219 10.94 -13.68 -4.32
C THR A 219 9.47 -14.02 -4.18
N ASP A 220 9.12 -14.99 -3.34
CA ASP A 220 7.74 -15.31 -2.99
C ASP A 220 7.55 -15.00 -1.51
N ALA A 221 6.53 -14.19 -1.21
CA ALA A 221 6.28 -13.69 0.13
C ALA A 221 4.80 -13.80 0.49
N PHE A 222 4.54 -14.03 1.76
CA PHE A 222 3.23 -13.77 2.34
C PHE A 222 3.12 -12.30 2.68
N VAL A 223 1.91 -11.78 2.51
CA VAL A 223 1.57 -10.39 2.78
C VAL A 223 0.40 -10.38 3.75
N GLY A 224 0.34 -9.38 4.61
CA GLY A 224 -0.66 -9.36 5.67
C GLY A 224 -0.45 -8.27 6.68
N PHE A 225 -1.01 -8.49 7.87
CA PHE A 225 -0.99 -7.52 8.95
C PHE A 225 -0.61 -8.18 10.27
N THR A 226 0.06 -7.44 11.14
CA THR A 226 0.27 -7.78 12.55
C THR A 226 -0.20 -6.62 13.41
N SER A 227 -0.56 -6.92 14.65
CA SER A 227 -0.86 -5.92 15.67
C SER A 227 -0.65 -6.56 17.04
N ALA A 228 -0.39 -5.71 18.03
CA ALA A 228 -0.41 -6.07 19.42
C ALA A 228 -1.06 -4.96 20.27
N THR A 229 -1.48 -5.35 21.46
CA THR A 229 -1.86 -4.45 22.54
C THR A 229 -1.00 -4.75 23.77
N GLY A 230 -0.85 -3.75 24.62
CA GLY A 230 0.03 -3.76 25.78
C GLY A 230 -0.76 -3.53 27.06
N ALA A 231 -0.32 -2.54 27.84
CA ALA A 231 -1.01 -2.07 29.04
C ALA A 231 -2.10 -1.02 28.76
N SER A 232 -2.19 -0.57 27.50
CA SER A 232 -3.28 0.16 26.89
C SER A 232 -3.69 -0.62 25.63
N HIS A 233 -4.76 -0.23 24.95
CA HIS A 233 -5.30 -0.99 23.82
C HIS A 233 -6.19 -0.15 22.89
N ALA A 234 -6.44 -0.68 21.70
CA ALA A 234 -7.56 -0.35 20.81
C ALA A 234 -7.97 -1.60 20.02
N ASN A 235 -9.12 -1.57 19.35
CA ASN A 235 -9.41 -2.52 18.27
C ASN A 235 -8.61 -2.10 17.04
N HIS A 236 -7.84 -3.02 16.45
CA HIS A 236 -7.09 -2.75 15.22
C HIS A 236 -7.75 -3.45 14.05
N ASP A 237 -8.59 -2.71 13.32
CA ASP A 237 -9.43 -3.26 12.24
C ASP A 237 -8.92 -2.84 10.86
N VAL A 238 -8.78 -3.82 9.96
CA VAL A 238 -8.61 -3.59 8.52
C VAL A 238 -9.97 -3.73 7.85
N LEU A 239 -10.34 -2.73 7.06
CA LEU A 239 -11.69 -2.58 6.48
C LEU A 239 -11.76 -3.04 5.04
N SER A 240 -10.70 -2.79 4.26
CA SER A 240 -10.54 -3.24 2.87
C SER A 240 -9.07 -3.31 2.51
N TRP A 241 -8.71 -4.15 1.53
CA TRP A 241 -7.32 -4.34 1.13
C TRP A 241 -7.19 -4.81 -0.32
N GLN A 242 -6.32 -4.15 -1.08
CA GLN A 242 -5.92 -4.52 -2.44
C GLN A 242 -4.39 -4.54 -2.56
N LEU A 243 -3.84 -5.54 -3.26
CA LEU A 243 -2.42 -5.57 -3.62
C LEU A 243 -2.23 -5.98 -5.08
N GLU A 244 -1.38 -5.24 -5.78
CA GLU A 244 -0.85 -5.54 -7.11
C GLU A 244 0.60 -6.02 -6.97
N ASN A 245 0.96 -7.15 -7.58
CA ASN A 245 2.33 -7.69 -7.55
C ASN A 245 3.25 -7.07 -8.64
N LYS A 246 3.08 -5.76 -8.86
CA LYS A 246 3.86 -4.93 -9.76
C LYS A 246 3.79 -3.47 -9.28
N PHE A 247 4.68 -2.61 -9.78
CA PHE A 247 4.59 -1.17 -9.52
C PHE A 247 3.39 -0.59 -10.29
N ALA A 248 2.27 -0.40 -9.60
CA ALA A 248 1.04 0.16 -10.16
C ALA A 248 0.31 0.99 -9.10
N PRO A 249 0.80 2.20 -8.76
CA PRO A 249 0.26 2.99 -7.67
C PRO A 249 -1.26 3.19 -7.75
N ILE A 250 -1.97 2.60 -6.80
CA ILE A 250 -3.43 2.55 -6.74
C ILE A 250 -3.97 3.95 -6.41
N GLY A 251 -5.00 4.40 -7.12
CA GLY A 251 -5.60 5.73 -6.89
C GLY A 251 -4.73 6.91 -7.33
N SER A 252 -3.64 6.68 -8.06
CA SER A 252 -2.86 7.77 -8.66
C SER A 252 -3.59 8.35 -9.88
N THR A 253 -3.96 9.63 -9.81
CA THR A 253 -4.43 10.37 -11.01
C THR A 253 -3.21 10.79 -11.83
N VAL A 254 -2.60 9.86 -12.56
CA VAL A 254 -1.61 10.23 -13.58
C VAL A 254 -2.39 10.81 -14.77
N PRO A 255 -2.19 12.08 -15.17
CA PRO A 255 -2.63 12.51 -16.48
C PRO A 255 -1.86 11.67 -17.50
N GLU A 256 -2.56 10.88 -18.30
CA GLU A 256 -2.00 10.08 -19.40
C GLU A 256 -0.83 10.85 -20.06
N PRO A 257 0.38 10.25 -20.15
CA PRO A 257 1.53 10.94 -20.71
C PRO A 257 1.20 11.39 -22.13
N ALA A 258 1.86 12.46 -22.58
CA ALA A 258 1.69 13.21 -23.82
C ALA A 258 1.62 12.41 -25.16
N SER A 259 1.50 11.08 -25.14
CA SER A 259 1.17 10.17 -26.24
C SER A 259 -0.04 10.62 -27.06
N ILE A 260 -1.10 11.13 -26.42
CA ILE A 260 -2.26 11.68 -27.15
C ILE A 260 -1.91 12.99 -27.86
N ALA A 261 -1.07 13.84 -27.24
CA ALA A 261 -0.59 15.07 -27.86
C ALA A 261 0.38 14.81 -29.03
N LEU A 262 1.23 13.78 -28.93
CA LEU A 262 2.13 13.34 -30.00
C LEU A 262 1.39 12.65 -31.16
N LEU A 263 0.35 11.85 -30.89
CA LEU A 263 -0.53 11.31 -31.95
C LEU A 263 -1.28 12.45 -32.67
N GLY A 264 -1.79 13.43 -31.93
CA GLY A 264 -2.47 14.60 -32.48
C GLY A 264 -1.56 15.48 -33.34
N ALA A 265 -0.32 15.73 -32.87
CA ALA A 265 0.68 16.49 -33.63
C ALA A 265 1.14 15.76 -34.89
N GLY A 266 1.30 14.43 -34.84
CA GLY A 266 1.67 13.60 -36.00
C GLY A 266 0.62 13.62 -37.11
N LEU A 267 -0.66 13.54 -36.75
CA LEU A 267 -1.78 13.61 -37.71
C LEU A 267 -1.92 15.02 -38.34
N ALA A 268 -1.69 16.08 -37.57
CA ALA A 268 -1.74 17.46 -38.08
C ALA A 268 -0.59 17.76 -39.07
N LEU A 269 0.61 17.25 -38.81
CA LEU A 269 1.76 17.42 -39.71
C LEU A 269 1.57 16.69 -41.05
N LEU A 270 0.99 15.47 -41.04
CA LEU A 270 0.65 14.72 -42.25
C LEU A 270 -0.49 15.37 -43.06
N GLY A 271 -1.47 15.98 -42.39
CA GLY A 271 -2.54 16.75 -43.04
C GLY A 271 -2.06 18.06 -43.67
N GLY A 272 -1.10 18.74 -43.02
CA GLY A 272 -0.53 20.00 -43.51
C GLY A 272 0.37 19.84 -44.75
N GLN A 273 1.10 18.73 -44.85
CA GLN A 273 1.98 18.47 -46.00
C GLN A 273 1.20 18.11 -47.28
N ARG A 274 0.02 17.48 -47.17
CA ARG A 274 -0.82 17.16 -48.35
C ARG A 274 -1.49 18.37 -49.01
N ARG A 275 -1.64 19.50 -48.31
CA ARG A 275 -2.29 20.71 -48.87
C ARG A 275 -1.36 21.63 -49.67
N ARG A 276 -0.04 21.44 -49.62
CA ARG A 276 0.93 22.38 -50.25
C ARG A 276 1.35 22.04 -51.68
N GLN A 277 0.88 20.94 -52.26
CA GLN A 277 1.16 20.60 -53.66
C GLN A 277 -0.10 20.66 -54.50
N ASN A 278 -0.48 21.87 -54.94
CA ASN A 278 -1.15 22.04 -56.22
C ASN A 278 -0.73 23.38 -56.85
N PRO A 279 -0.01 23.35 -58.00
CA PRO A 279 0.58 24.54 -58.61
C PRO A 279 -0.43 25.27 -59.49
N LYS A 280 -0.47 26.61 -59.42
CA LYS A 280 -1.05 27.43 -60.50
C LYS A 280 -0.06 27.44 -61.67
N LYS A 281 -0.45 26.88 -62.82
CA LYS A 281 0.17 27.15 -64.12
C LYS A 281 -0.87 27.79 -65.04
N ARG A 282 -0.54 29.01 -65.46
CA ARG A 282 -1.06 29.83 -66.57
C ARG A 282 -2.54 30.19 -66.55
#